data_AF-A0A7T7CB11-F1
#
_entry.id   AF-A0A7T7CB11-F1
#
_cell.length_a   1.000
_cell.length_b   1.000
_cell.length_c   1.000
_cell.angle_alpha   90.00
_cell.angle_beta   90.00
_cell.angle_gamma   90.00
#
_symmetry.space_group_name_H-M   'P 1'
#
loop_
_entity.id
_entity.type
_entity.pdbx_description
1 polymer ?
#
loop_
_entity_poly.entity_id
_entity_poly.type
_entity_poly.pdbx_seq_one_letter_code
_entity_poly.pdbx_strand_id
1 'polypeptide(L)'
;MKQVELLNRSYLEKALDDVGMIDTIEEIVERMKEHVLSMVKHLSEQFVIDVRFMVNDVLETIRLVFITTEHVDPPEDGEEQPQYVEFVSLEQANE
;
A
#
# COMPACT_ATOMS: atom_id res chain seq x y z
N MET A 1 9.27 13.87 10.65
CA MET A 1 8.28 13.55 9.60
C MET A 1 8.15 12.04 9.64
N LYS A 2 6.97 11.51 9.95
CA LYS A 2 6.75 10.06 9.95
C LYS A 2 7.18 9.47 8.61
N GLN A 3 8.11 8.54 8.64
CA GLN A 3 8.56 7.81 7.47
C GLN A 3 7.66 6.59 7.28
N VAL A 4 7.22 6.32 6.05
CA VAL A 4 6.42 5.13 5.72
C VAL A 4 7.16 4.31 4.68
N GLU A 5 7.34 3.02 4.95
CA GLU A 5 8.15 2.12 4.13
C GLU A 5 7.36 0.87 3.71
N LEU A 6 7.37 0.56 2.41
CA LEU A 6 6.80 -0.67 1.85
C LEU A 6 7.86 -1.76 1.85
N LEU A 7 7.68 -2.78 2.68
CA LEU A 7 8.69 -3.84 2.90
C LEU A 7 8.86 -4.76 1.69
N ASN A 8 7.78 -5.08 0.99
CA ASN A 8 7.76 -6.06 -0.11
C ASN A 8 7.37 -5.41 -1.44
N ARG A 9 7.97 -4.26 -1.75
CA ARG A 9 7.74 -3.51 -3.00
C ARG A 9 7.82 -4.39 -4.26
N SER A 10 8.78 -5.29 -4.35
CA SER A 10 8.93 -6.18 -5.50
C SER A 10 7.75 -7.13 -5.72
N TYR A 11 7.00 -7.44 -4.66
CA TYR A 11 5.78 -8.25 -4.78
C TYR A 11 4.63 -7.43 -5.37
N LEU A 12 4.50 -6.16 -4.96
CA LEU A 12 3.58 -5.20 -5.58
C LEU A 12 3.93 -4.95 -7.06
N GLU A 13 5.21 -4.73 -7.36
CA GLU A 13 5.72 -4.54 -8.73
C GLU A 13 5.28 -5.67 -9.63
N LYS A 14 5.52 -6.91 -9.19
CA LYS A 14 5.11 -8.09 -9.95
C LYS A 14 3.60 -8.17 -10.14
N ALA A 15 2.82 -7.95 -9.09
CA ALA A 15 1.35 -8.02 -9.17
C ALA A 15 0.79 -6.97 -10.15
N LEU A 16 1.36 -5.76 -10.18
CA LEU A 16 0.99 -4.71 -11.12
C LEU A 16 1.44 -5.01 -12.54
N ASP A 17 2.63 -5.57 -12.72
CA ASP A 17 3.14 -6.00 -14.03
C ASP A 17 2.25 -7.08 -14.67
N ASP A 18 1.82 -8.07 -13.87
CA ASP A 18 0.89 -9.14 -14.29
C ASP A 18 -0.46 -8.60 -14.82
N VAL A 19 -0.89 -7.41 -14.37
CA VAL A 19 -2.11 -6.73 -14.85
C VAL A 19 -1.83 -5.55 -15.80
N GLY A 20 -0.58 -5.36 -16.23
CA GLY A 20 -0.18 -4.31 -17.16
C GLY A 20 -0.23 -2.89 -16.59
N MET A 21 -0.08 -2.74 -15.26
CA MET A 21 -0.19 -1.48 -14.53
C MET A 21 1.10 -1.07 -13.81
N ILE A 22 2.26 -1.60 -14.23
CA ILE A 22 3.55 -1.31 -13.59
C ILE A 22 3.85 0.20 -13.52
N ASP A 23 3.43 0.98 -14.52
CA ASP A 23 3.61 2.43 -14.57
C ASP A 23 2.87 3.18 -13.44
N THR A 24 1.87 2.55 -12.82
CA THR A 24 1.07 3.15 -11.73
C THR A 24 1.67 2.94 -10.33
N ILE A 25 2.78 2.21 -10.22
CA ILE A 25 3.33 1.83 -8.93
C ILE A 25 3.69 3.02 -8.05
N GLU A 26 4.32 4.06 -8.60
CA GLU A 26 4.75 5.21 -7.82
C GLU A 26 3.54 5.97 -7.25
N GLU A 27 2.46 6.09 -8.02
CA GLU A 27 1.19 6.67 -7.57
C GLU A 27 0.57 5.84 -6.44
N ILE A 28 0.55 4.51 -6.59
CA ILE A 28 0.03 3.58 -5.56
C ILE A 28 0.84 3.71 -4.27
N VAL A 29 2.17 3.74 -4.37
CA VAL A 29 3.07 3.88 -3.22
C VAL A 29 2.87 5.23 -2.54
N GLU A 30 2.69 6.31 -3.30
CA GLU A 30 2.40 7.63 -2.74
C GLU A 30 1.07 7.65 -1.98
N ARG A 31 -0.01 7.14 -2.60
CA ARG A 31 -1.34 7.04 -1.97
C ARG A 31 -1.32 6.16 -0.73
N MET A 32 -0.53 5.09 -0.73
CA MET A 32 -0.31 4.24 0.42
C MET A 32 0.34 5.01 1.57
N LYS A 33 1.40 5.77 1.28
CA LYS A 33 2.06 6.60 2.29
C LYS A 33 1.10 7.64 2.86
N GLU A 34 0.34 8.35 2.01
CA GLU A 34 -0.66 9.32 2.45
C GLU A 34 -1.74 8.70 3.32
N HIS A 35 -2.24 7.52 2.95
CA HIS A 35 -3.26 6.80 3.71
C HIS A 35 -2.75 6.45 5.11
N VAL A 36 -1.58 5.85 5.19
CA VAL A 36 -0.94 5.43 6.45
C VAL A 36 -0.59 6.64 7.34
N LEU A 37 -0.15 7.74 6.74
CA LEU A 37 0.10 9.00 7.47
C LEU A 37 -1.19 9.62 8.03
N SER A 38 -2.31 9.45 7.32
CA SER A 38 -3.64 9.90 7.73
C SER A 38 -4.25 9.05 8.85
N MET A 39 -3.87 7.76 8.93
CA MET A 39 -4.37 6.85 9.96
C MET A 39 -3.86 7.19 11.37
N VAL A 40 -4.75 7.06 12.36
CA VAL A 40 -4.47 7.40 13.76
C VAL A 40 -3.69 6.27 14.43
N LYS A 41 -2.35 6.30 14.26
CA LYS A 41 -1.23 5.78 15.09
C LYS A 41 -1.29 4.45 15.87
N HIS A 42 -2.38 3.70 15.96
CA HIS A 42 -2.54 2.70 17.04
C HIS A 42 -3.16 1.36 16.66
N LEU A 43 -3.27 1.03 15.37
CA LEU A 43 -3.80 -0.25 14.98
C LEU A 43 -2.97 -0.81 13.82
N SER A 44 -2.48 -2.04 14.02
CA SER A 44 -2.11 -2.94 12.94
C SER A 44 -3.38 -3.22 12.14
N GLU A 45 -3.62 -2.41 11.12
CA GLU A 45 -4.85 -2.38 10.34
C GLU A 45 -4.55 -2.78 8.92
N GLN A 46 -5.34 -3.73 8.43
CA GLN A 46 -5.44 -4.00 7.00
C GLN A 46 -6.24 -2.88 6.35
N PHE A 47 -5.71 -2.29 5.29
CA PHE A 47 -6.38 -1.26 4.51
C PHE A 47 -6.33 -1.60 3.02
N VAL A 48 -7.24 -0.99 2.26
CA VAL A 48 -7.40 -1.24 0.83
C VAL A 48 -7.25 0.06 0.07
N ILE A 49 -6.55 -0.01 -1.06
CA ILE A 49 -6.50 1.06 -2.05
C ILE A 49 -7.16 0.55 -3.33
N ASP A 50 -8.33 1.10 -3.65
CA ASP A 50 -8.97 0.91 -4.94
C ASP A 50 -8.33 1.84 -5.98
N VAL A 51 -7.82 1.25 -7.07
CA VAL A 51 -7.34 1.97 -8.24
C VAL A 51 -8.23 1.62 -9.42
N ARG A 52 -8.74 2.65 -10.08
CA ARG A 52 -9.57 2.51 -11.28
C ARG A 52 -8.73 2.83 -12.49
N PHE A 53 -8.85 2.00 -13.52
CA PHE A 53 -8.08 2.12 -14.74
C PHE A 53 -8.92 1.71 -15.94
N MET A 54 -8.58 2.24 -17.11
CA MET A 54 -9.25 1.88 -18.35
C MET A 54 -8.45 0.82 -19.10
N VAL A 55 -9.09 -0.30 -19.40
CA VAL A 55 -8.57 -1.37 -20.23
C VAL A 55 -9.56 -1.59 -21.38
N ASN A 56 -9.11 -1.38 -22.62
CA ASN A 56 -9.96 -1.55 -23.80
C ASN A 56 -11.32 -0.80 -23.73
N ASP A 57 -11.31 0.45 -23.25
CA ASP A 57 -12.51 1.29 -23.06
C ASP A 57 -13.47 0.83 -21.93
N VAL A 58 -13.09 -0.20 -21.18
CA VAL A 58 -13.80 -0.67 -19.98
C VAL A 58 -13.09 -0.15 -18.74
N LEU A 59 -13.85 0.45 -17.82
CA LEU A 59 -13.33 0.86 -16.53
C LEU A 59 -13.25 -0.36 -15.61
N GLU A 60 -12.03 -0.78 -15.28
CA GLU A 60 -11.76 -1.85 -14.33
C GLU A 60 -11.30 -1.25 -13.00
N THR A 61 -11.60 -1.95 -11.90
CA THR A 61 -11.15 -1.56 -10.56
C THR A 61 -10.27 -2.68 -10.01
N ILE A 62 -9.04 -2.35 -9.62
CA ILE A 62 -8.19 -3.25 -8.83
C ILE A 62 -8.19 -2.80 -7.37
N ARG A 63 -8.24 -3.79 -6.48
CA ARG A 63 -8.14 -3.63 -5.03
C ARG A 63 -6.79 -4.12 -4.57
N LEU A 64 -6.00 -3.18 -4.05
CA LEU A 64 -4.70 -3.47 -3.48
C LEU A 64 -4.85 -3.52 -1.97
N VAL A 65 -4.59 -4.69 -1.40
CA VAL A 65 -4.69 -4.93 0.03
C VAL A 65 -3.31 -4.75 0.66
N PHE A 66 -3.25 -3.92 1.70
CA PHE A 66 -2.06 -3.65 2.48
C PHE A 66 -2.32 -3.91 3.96
N ILE A 67 -1.26 -4.18 4.72
CA ILE A 67 -1.32 -4.26 6.18
C ILE A 67 -0.25 -3.37 6.78
N THR A 68 -0.62 -2.57 7.78
CA THR A 68 0.35 -1.85 8.61
C THR A 68 0.88 -2.77 9.71
N THR A 69 2.19 -2.75 9.93
CA THR A 69 2.84 -3.47 11.03
C THR A 69 3.51 -2.48 11.95
N GLU A 70 3.14 -2.51 13.23
CA GLU A 70 3.88 -1.81 14.28
C GLU A 70 5.05 -2.70 14.70
N HIS A 71 6.28 -2.17 14.71
CA HIS A 71 7.34 -2.83 15.46
C HIS A 71 6.97 -2.78 16.94
N VAL A 72 6.95 -3.96 17.57
CA VAL A 72 6.52 -4.16 18.96
C VAL A 72 7.57 -3.63 19.96
N ASP A 73 8.74 -3.23 19.48
CA ASP A 73 9.81 -2.69 20.31
C ASP A 73 9.63 -1.19 20.54
N PRO A 74 9.39 -0.75 21.78
CA PRO A 74 9.36 0.67 22.09
C PRO A 74 10.73 1.28 21.75
N PRO A 75 10.76 2.46 21.10
CA PRO A 75 12.02 3.12 20.80
C PRO A 75 12.76 3.41 22.10
N GLU A 76 13.99 2.91 22.23
CA GLU A 76 14.84 3.16 23.40
C GLU A 76 15.24 4.64 23.52
N ASP A 77 15.08 5.45 22.47
CA ASP A 77 15.63 6.82 22.43
C ASP A 77 14.76 7.82 21.66
N GLY A 78 13.44 7.86 21.88
CA GLY A 78 12.60 8.98 21.42
C GLY A 78 12.55 9.28 19.91
N GLU A 79 13.14 8.43 19.06
CA GLU A 79 13.13 8.56 17.61
C GLU A 79 11.74 8.20 17.04
N GLU A 80 11.26 8.99 16.08
CA GLU A 80 10.05 8.64 15.33
C GLU A 80 10.33 7.38 14.51
N GLN A 81 9.84 6.21 14.95
CA GLN A 81 9.98 4.98 14.18
C GLN A 81 9.23 5.08 12.84
N PRO A 82 9.81 4.54 11.74
CA PRO A 82 9.09 4.41 10.48
C PRO A 82 7.90 3.46 10.64
N GLN A 83 6.81 3.77 9.95
CA GLN A 83 5.66 2.87 9.86
C GLN A 83 5.85 1.95 8.66
N TYR A 84 5.85 0.65 8.93
CA TYR A 84 6.05 -0.35 7.89
C TYR A 84 4.71 -0.83 7.36
N VAL A 85 4.71 -1.12 6.05
CA VAL A 85 3.56 -1.58 5.30
C VAL A 85 3.98 -2.78 4.47
N GLU A 86 3.11 -3.78 4.43
CA GLU A 86 3.26 -4.93 3.55
C GLU A 86 2.09 -4.99 2.57
N PHE A 87 2.40 -5.18 1.30
CA PHE A 87 1.43 -5.53 0.27
C PHE A 87 1.02 -7.00 0.44
N VAL A 88 -0.28 -7.26 0.53
CA VAL A 88 -0.81 -8.59 0.81
C VAL A 88 -1.27 -9.25 -0.48
N SER A 89 -2.13 -8.56 -1.25
CA SER A 89 -2.78 -9.14 -2.44
C SER A 89 -3.36 -8.05 -3.35
N LEU A 90 -3.50 -8.39 -4.63
CA LEU A 90 -4.22 -7.62 -5.63
C LEU A 90 -5.43 -8.43 -6.06
N GLU A 91 -6.62 -7.83 -5.94
CA GLU A 91 -7.89 -8.43 -6.35
C GLU A 91 -8.51 -7.59 -7.47
N GLN A 92 -8.90 -8.21 -8.58
CA GLN A 92 -9.67 -7.53 -9.62
C GLN A 92 -11.15 -7.51 -9.18
N ALA A 93 -11.67 -6.32 -8.94
CA ALA A 93 -13.09 -6.12 -8.69
C ALA A 93 -13.80 -5.96 -10.03
N ASN A 94 -14.25 -7.08 -10.60
CA ASN A 94 -15.23 -7.05 -11.69
C ASN A 94 -16.59 -6.65 -11.07
N GLU A 95 -17.04 -5.41 -11.32
CA GLU A 95 -18.41 -4.98 -11.06
C GLU A 95 -19.33 -5.31 -12.26
#